data_AF-I3Z6A9-F1
#
_entry.id   AF-I3Z6A9-F1
#
_cell.length_a   1.000
_cell.length_b   1.000
_cell.length_c   1.000
_cell.angle_alpha   90.00
_cell.angle_beta   90.00
_cell.angle_gamma   90.00
#
_symmetry.space_group_name_H-M   'P 1'
#
loop_
_entity.id
_entity.type
_entity.pdbx_description
1 polymer ?
#
loop_
_entity_poly.entity_id
_entity_poly.type
_entity_poly.pdbx_seq_one_letter_code
_entity_poly.pdbx_strand_id
1 'polypeptide(L)'
;MIMKKVNYWFASVLIGTVATFSSCNDDDDQPMMMDDSFYAVQLGGETRVSDPNNPGQLVEQGFLNLRTVVTNTVLTIATNEDGKYDALQPYFSVLLSEVGAGQTSGFTTLVSDFTEFFAEATGSKNFMYSGLDMEAAHDPTRNSRMNGRINNADYDLFIQAVVEGAAQANITSSEVIGPVGQLLESVREPIVQRADDEGLDLYTRLGGNVLVDVSAEGDPERLVEAGYAPLEAVVTSTVLIIATNEGGKYDALQPYFSVLLAEVGAGNFSGFTTLVTDFSEFLAEAIGSVNIEYSGLNMVDAHNPAVNSRMTGLVSAEDYDLFIGAVVEGAVENNVPESVIGEFGALLTSPGLKDAIVQR
;
A
#
# COMPACT_ATOMS: atom_id res chain seq x y z
N MET A 1 -54.38 16.56 -14.31
CA MET A 1 -53.33 17.54 -13.99
C MET A 1 -53.10 17.48 -12.48
N ILE A 2 -52.17 16.63 -12.05
CA ILE A 2 -52.00 16.25 -10.64
C ILE A 2 -50.69 16.89 -10.16
N MET A 3 -50.82 17.82 -9.21
CA MET A 3 -49.72 18.57 -8.60
C MET A 3 -48.80 17.62 -7.83
N LYS A 4 -47.50 17.69 -8.16
CA LYS A 4 -46.42 17.04 -7.41
C LYS A 4 -46.20 17.80 -6.10
N LYS A 5 -46.25 17.09 -4.98
CA LYS A 5 -45.90 17.60 -3.65
C LYS A 5 -44.38 17.74 -3.54
N VAL A 6 -43.92 18.95 -3.27
CA VAL A 6 -42.54 19.27 -2.87
C VAL A 6 -42.47 19.12 -1.36
N ASN A 7 -41.65 18.18 -0.88
CA ASN A 7 -41.40 18.00 0.54
C ASN A 7 -40.13 18.77 0.92
N TYR A 8 -40.33 19.79 1.75
CA TYR A 8 -39.28 20.49 2.47
C TYR A 8 -38.82 19.65 3.65
N TRP A 9 -37.53 19.31 3.73
CA TRP A 9 -36.88 19.07 5.01
C TRP A 9 -35.42 19.55 4.94
N PHE A 10 -35.20 20.69 5.60
CA PHE A 10 -33.92 21.32 5.92
C PHE A 10 -33.42 20.73 7.24
N ALA A 11 -32.11 20.44 7.35
CA ALA A 11 -31.33 20.67 8.57
C ALA A 11 -29.83 20.47 8.27
N SER A 12 -29.22 21.49 7.65
CA SER A 12 -27.78 21.71 7.70
C SER A 12 -27.42 22.26 9.09
N VAL A 13 -26.46 21.65 9.78
CA VAL A 13 -25.82 22.24 10.97
C VAL A 13 -24.38 22.53 10.60
N LEU A 14 -24.14 23.82 10.32
CA LEU A 14 -22.84 24.43 10.13
C LEU A 14 -22.41 24.98 11.51
N ILE A 15 -21.43 24.37 12.15
CA ILE A 15 -20.82 24.93 13.37
C ILE A 15 -19.62 25.75 12.91
N GLY A 16 -19.81 27.07 12.89
CA GLY A 16 -18.74 28.04 12.73
C GLY A 16 -18.04 28.26 14.06
N THR A 17 -16.75 27.91 14.11
CA THR A 17 -15.87 28.24 15.22
C THR A 17 -15.04 29.47 14.83
N VAL A 18 -15.25 30.57 15.55
CA VAL A 18 -14.36 31.73 15.51
C VAL A 18 -13.18 31.41 16.41
N ALA A 19 -11.97 31.31 15.84
CA ALA A 19 -10.72 31.28 16.60
C ALA A 19 -9.81 32.40 16.12
N THR A 20 -9.35 33.15 17.11
CA THR A 20 -8.47 34.32 17.03
C THR A 20 -7.06 33.92 16.59
N PHE A 21 -6.50 34.64 15.61
CA PHE A 21 -5.10 34.50 15.20
C PHE A 21 -4.17 34.93 16.35
N SER A 22 -3.59 33.94 17.04
CA SER A 22 -2.35 34.11 17.79
C SER A 22 -1.20 33.77 16.86
N SER A 23 -0.46 34.78 16.43
CA SER A 23 0.84 34.61 15.77
C SER A 23 1.86 34.26 16.85
N CYS A 24 2.42 33.06 16.79
CA CYS A 24 3.64 32.66 17.50
C CYS A 24 4.45 31.72 16.59
N ASN A 25 5.76 31.96 16.56
CA ASN A 25 6.78 31.38 15.69
C ASN A 25 6.86 29.85 15.71
N ASP A 26 7.10 29.30 14.51
CA ASP A 26 7.87 28.11 14.12
C ASP A 26 8.47 27.26 15.26
N ASP A 27 7.87 26.08 15.47
CA ASP A 27 8.48 24.83 15.96
C ASP A 27 7.49 23.68 15.63
N ASP A 28 7.11 23.56 14.36
CA ASP A 28 5.92 22.79 13.90
C ASP A 28 6.10 21.26 13.82
N ASP A 29 7.27 20.70 14.16
CA ASP A 29 7.58 19.29 13.90
C ASP A 29 7.46 18.35 15.11
N GLN A 30 6.89 18.78 16.24
CA GLN A 30 6.80 17.94 17.44
C GLN A 30 5.34 17.59 17.80
N PRO A 31 5.04 16.33 18.16
CA PRO A 31 3.71 15.94 18.62
C PRO A 31 3.24 16.82 19.77
N MET A 32 1.94 17.16 19.78
CA MET A 32 1.34 17.85 20.92
C MET A 32 1.51 17.00 22.18
N MET A 33 2.18 17.55 23.19
CA MET A 33 2.24 16.92 24.51
C MET A 33 1.05 17.39 25.34
N MET A 34 0.25 16.45 25.85
CA MET A 34 -0.79 16.76 26.82
C MET A 34 -0.15 17.07 28.18
N ASP A 35 -0.90 17.80 29.01
CA ASP A 35 -0.51 18.02 30.40
C ASP A 35 -0.35 16.68 31.14
N ASP A 36 0.69 16.58 31.99
CA ASP A 36 1.03 15.41 32.82
C ASP A 36 -0.19 14.82 33.56
N SER A 37 -1.20 15.63 33.86
CA SER A 37 -2.39 15.17 34.55
C SER A 37 -3.32 14.31 33.68
N PHE A 38 -3.22 14.34 32.35
CA PHE A 38 -4.11 13.58 31.47
C PHE A 38 -3.92 12.08 31.66
N TYR A 39 -2.69 11.57 31.50
CA TYR A 39 -2.38 10.17 31.79
C TYR A 39 -2.73 9.78 33.22
N ALA A 40 -2.36 10.64 34.19
CA ALA A 40 -2.54 10.38 35.61
C ALA A 40 -4.01 10.29 36.04
N VAL A 41 -4.87 11.18 35.53
CA VAL A 41 -6.25 11.37 36.01
C VAL A 41 -7.27 10.72 35.09
N GLN A 42 -7.13 10.90 33.78
CA GLN A 42 -8.15 10.48 32.81
C GLN A 42 -7.97 9.03 32.35
N LEU A 43 -6.72 8.54 32.32
CA LEU A 43 -6.41 7.18 31.87
C LEU A 43 -6.17 6.20 33.04
N GLY A 44 -6.12 6.68 34.28
CA GLY A 44 -5.90 5.86 35.50
C GLY A 44 -4.45 5.82 35.97
N GLY A 45 -3.54 6.45 35.23
CA GLY A 45 -2.17 6.74 35.64
C GLY A 45 -1.33 5.51 35.98
N GLU A 46 -0.37 5.73 36.88
CA GLU A 46 0.65 4.75 37.30
C GLU A 46 0.11 3.65 38.24
N THR A 47 -1.22 3.58 38.45
CA THR A 47 -1.84 2.56 39.30
C THR A 47 -1.52 1.18 38.73
N ARG A 48 -0.84 0.33 39.52
CA ARG A 48 -0.41 -0.99 39.07
C ARG A 48 -1.56 -2.00 39.11
N VAL A 49 -1.85 -2.60 37.97
CA VAL A 49 -2.86 -3.64 37.79
C VAL A 49 -2.27 -4.86 37.11
N SER A 50 -2.92 -6.02 37.26
CA SER A 50 -2.47 -7.24 36.59
C SER A 50 -2.52 -7.07 35.07
N ASP A 51 -1.43 -7.45 34.39
CA ASP A 51 -1.37 -7.43 32.93
C ASP A 51 -2.08 -8.69 32.36
N PRO A 52 -3.22 -8.54 31.64
CA PRO A 52 -3.92 -9.68 31.04
C PRO A 52 -3.10 -10.41 29.97
N ASN A 53 -2.19 -9.69 29.29
CA ASN A 53 -1.36 -10.22 28.22
C ASN A 53 -0.05 -10.83 28.75
N ASN A 54 0.34 -10.49 29.98
CA ASN A 54 1.55 -10.99 30.63
C ASN A 54 1.23 -11.55 32.03
N PRO A 55 0.73 -12.80 32.12
CA PRO A 55 0.30 -13.39 33.39
C PRO A 55 1.39 -13.33 34.47
N GLY A 56 1.02 -12.82 35.65
CA GLY A 56 1.93 -12.66 36.78
C GLY A 56 2.73 -11.36 36.79
N GLN A 57 2.58 -10.50 35.77
CA GLN A 57 3.18 -9.18 35.72
C GLN A 57 2.16 -8.09 36.05
N LEU A 58 2.67 -6.92 36.45
CA LEU A 58 1.87 -5.72 36.69
C LEU A 58 2.19 -4.64 35.66
N VAL A 59 1.18 -3.93 35.21
CA VAL A 59 1.25 -2.82 34.26
C VAL A 59 0.54 -1.59 34.84
N GLU A 60 0.87 -0.40 34.36
CA GLU A 60 0.15 0.83 34.73
C GLU A 60 -1.24 0.82 34.09
N GLN A 61 -2.26 1.22 34.85
CA GLN A 61 -3.64 1.24 34.38
C GLN A 61 -3.80 2.16 33.16
N GLY A 62 -3.10 3.30 33.14
CA GLY A 62 -3.06 4.19 31.98
C GLY A 62 -2.55 3.50 30.72
N PHE A 63 -1.41 2.81 30.84
CA PHE A 63 -0.81 2.07 29.72
C PHE A 63 -1.70 0.92 29.26
N LEU A 64 -2.31 0.18 30.19
CA LEU A 64 -3.24 -0.89 29.86
C LEU A 64 -4.43 -0.37 29.06
N ASN A 65 -5.03 0.75 29.49
CA ASN A 65 -6.17 1.37 28.80
C ASN A 65 -5.78 1.79 27.38
N LEU A 66 -4.66 2.49 27.20
CA LEU A 66 -4.15 2.87 25.88
C LEU A 66 -3.89 1.64 25.00
N ARG A 67 -3.24 0.61 25.55
CA ARG A 67 -2.96 -0.64 24.83
C ARG A 67 -4.24 -1.33 24.37
N THR A 68 -5.29 -1.31 25.19
CA THR A 68 -6.60 -1.84 24.82
C THR A 68 -7.22 -1.05 23.67
N VAL A 69 -7.18 0.30 23.71
CA VAL A 69 -7.66 1.14 22.60
C VAL A 69 -6.91 0.85 21.31
N VAL A 70 -5.58 0.84 21.36
CA VAL A 70 -4.71 0.56 20.20
C VAL A 70 -5.01 -0.83 19.63
N THR A 71 -5.07 -1.85 20.49
CA THR A 71 -5.40 -3.22 20.08
C THR A 71 -6.76 -3.27 19.36
N ASN A 72 -7.79 -2.68 19.96
CA ASN A 72 -9.14 -2.66 19.37
C ASN A 72 -9.17 -1.87 18.06
N THR A 73 -8.40 -0.78 17.94
CA THR A 73 -8.28 0.01 16.71
C THR A 73 -7.73 -0.86 15.58
N VAL A 74 -6.59 -1.51 15.80
CA VAL A 74 -5.97 -2.39 14.79
C VAL A 74 -6.90 -3.55 14.44
N LEU A 75 -7.57 -4.16 15.41
CA LEU A 75 -8.54 -5.23 15.16
C LEU A 75 -9.78 -4.75 14.40
N THR A 76 -10.24 -3.52 14.65
CA THR A 76 -11.37 -2.90 13.94
C THR A 76 -11.03 -2.70 12.46
N ILE A 77 -9.83 -2.17 12.18
CA ILE A 77 -9.31 -2.05 10.81
C ILE A 77 -9.16 -3.44 10.19
N ALA A 78 -8.54 -4.39 10.88
CA ALA A 78 -8.28 -5.73 10.34
C ALA A 78 -9.54 -6.55 10.08
N THR A 79 -10.55 -6.44 10.95
CA THR A 79 -11.84 -7.13 10.78
C THR A 79 -12.62 -6.54 9.61
N ASN A 80 -12.47 -5.22 9.41
CA ASN A 80 -13.06 -4.49 8.29
C ASN A 80 -14.54 -4.82 8.06
N GLU A 81 -15.33 -4.77 9.15
CA GLU A 81 -16.74 -5.14 9.11
C GLU A 81 -17.49 -4.30 8.05
N ASP A 82 -18.26 -4.99 7.20
CA ASP A 82 -19.00 -4.42 6.07
C ASP A 82 -18.17 -3.57 5.09
N GLY A 83 -16.84 -3.75 5.06
CA GLY A 83 -15.94 -2.99 4.19
C GLY A 83 -15.70 -1.54 4.62
N LYS A 84 -16.06 -1.19 5.87
CA LYS A 84 -15.98 0.19 6.37
C LYS A 84 -14.57 0.80 6.27
N TYR A 85 -13.55 -0.02 6.40
CA TYR A 85 -12.13 0.36 6.40
C TYR A 85 -11.39 -0.21 5.18
N ASP A 86 -12.09 -0.46 4.06
CA ASP A 86 -11.51 -0.95 2.80
C ASP A 86 -10.33 -0.08 2.34
N ALA A 87 -10.44 1.24 2.46
CA ALA A 87 -9.40 2.18 2.07
C ALA A 87 -8.13 2.08 2.95
N LEU A 88 -8.24 1.55 4.17
CA LEU A 88 -7.08 1.36 5.04
C LEU A 88 -6.38 0.01 4.83
N GLN A 89 -7.08 -1.00 4.28
CA GLN A 89 -6.52 -2.35 4.13
C GLN A 89 -5.15 -2.38 3.42
N PRO A 90 -4.92 -1.62 2.32
CA PRO A 90 -3.65 -1.66 1.63
C PRO A 90 -2.44 -1.33 2.52
N TYR A 91 -2.57 -0.41 3.48
CA TYR A 91 -1.49 0.00 4.37
C TYR A 91 -1.17 -1.03 5.46
N PHE A 92 -2.11 -1.92 5.77
CA PHE A 92 -1.96 -2.97 6.78
C PHE A 92 -1.65 -4.34 6.17
N SER A 93 -1.47 -4.43 4.85
CA SER A 93 -1.35 -5.68 4.10
C SER A 93 -0.25 -6.61 4.65
N VAL A 94 0.93 -6.07 4.99
CA VAL A 94 2.05 -6.81 5.60
C VAL A 94 1.63 -7.42 6.93
N LEU A 95 1.03 -6.59 7.81
CA LEU A 95 0.57 -7.01 9.12
C LEU A 95 -0.51 -8.10 9.02
N LEU A 96 -1.47 -7.92 8.12
CA LEU A 96 -2.57 -8.86 7.91
C LEU A 96 -2.06 -10.21 7.39
N SER A 97 -1.07 -10.19 6.48
CA SER A 97 -0.42 -11.41 5.98
C SER A 97 0.30 -12.16 7.10
N GLU A 98 1.12 -11.47 7.91
CA GLU A 98 1.81 -12.06 9.06
C GLU A 98 0.82 -12.72 10.05
N VAL A 99 -0.23 -11.99 10.44
CA VAL A 99 -1.26 -12.49 11.37
C VAL A 99 -2.00 -13.68 10.77
N GLY A 100 -2.35 -13.64 9.48
CA GLY A 100 -2.97 -14.75 8.76
C GLY A 100 -2.09 -16.01 8.73
N ALA A 101 -0.77 -15.84 8.67
CA ALA A 101 0.22 -16.90 8.77
C ALA A 101 0.51 -17.35 10.24
N GLY A 102 -0.18 -16.77 11.23
CA GLY A 102 0.02 -17.05 12.65
C GLY A 102 1.27 -16.39 13.26
N GLN A 103 1.89 -15.44 12.57
CA GLN A 103 3.06 -14.68 13.01
C GLN A 103 2.60 -13.36 13.66
N THR A 104 2.73 -13.23 14.98
CA THR A 104 2.17 -12.09 15.72
C THR A 104 3.21 -11.11 16.26
N SER A 105 4.49 -11.31 15.94
CA SER A 105 5.58 -10.43 16.39
C SER A 105 5.41 -9.00 15.86
N GLY A 106 5.07 -8.85 14.58
CA GLY A 106 4.85 -7.56 13.96
C GLY A 106 3.63 -6.82 14.50
N PHE A 107 2.54 -7.55 14.80
CA PHE A 107 1.37 -7.03 15.51
C PHE A 107 1.71 -6.55 16.91
N THR A 108 2.46 -7.35 17.66
CA THR A 108 2.88 -7.02 19.02
C THR A 108 3.74 -5.75 19.03
N THR A 109 4.63 -5.63 18.05
CA THR A 109 5.50 -4.44 17.89
C THR A 109 4.67 -3.19 17.58
N LEU A 110 3.77 -3.26 16.59
CA LEU A 110 2.88 -2.14 16.24
C LEU A 110 2.05 -1.67 17.44
N VAL A 111 1.43 -2.61 18.16
CA VAL A 111 0.63 -2.29 19.34
C VAL A 111 1.49 -1.66 20.44
N SER A 112 2.72 -2.16 20.64
CA SER A 112 3.65 -1.60 21.62
C SER A 112 4.04 -0.17 21.27
N ASP A 113 4.57 0.04 20.07
CA ASP A 113 5.07 1.33 19.59
C ASP A 113 3.96 2.39 19.64
N PHE A 114 2.76 2.05 19.17
CA PHE A 114 1.65 2.99 19.16
C PHE A 114 1.11 3.28 20.58
N THR A 115 1.16 2.29 21.47
CA THR A 115 0.81 2.51 22.88
C THR A 115 1.83 3.41 23.58
N GLU A 116 3.12 3.21 23.33
CA GLU A 116 4.20 4.03 23.89
C GLU A 116 4.14 5.47 23.39
N PHE A 117 3.86 5.67 22.09
CA PHE A 117 3.59 6.99 21.52
C PHE A 117 2.46 7.70 22.28
N PHE A 118 1.30 7.05 22.45
CA PHE A 118 0.22 7.65 23.21
C PHE A 118 0.58 7.86 24.68
N ALA A 119 1.28 6.93 25.33
CA ALA A 119 1.62 7.04 26.73
C ALA A 119 2.56 8.23 26.99
N GLU A 120 3.59 8.39 26.17
CA GLU A 120 4.48 9.56 26.22
C GLU A 120 3.70 10.85 25.95
N ALA A 121 2.97 10.90 24.83
CA ALA A 121 2.24 12.11 24.42
C ALA A 121 1.12 12.51 25.40
N THR A 122 0.62 11.58 26.21
CA THR A 122 -0.40 11.86 27.23
C THR A 122 0.19 12.20 28.61
N GLY A 123 1.52 12.28 28.73
CA GLY A 123 2.22 12.72 29.93
C GLY A 123 2.68 11.60 30.88
N SER A 124 2.82 10.37 30.39
CA SER A 124 3.45 9.31 31.20
C SER A 124 4.93 9.61 31.45
N LYS A 125 5.43 9.19 32.62
CA LYS A 125 6.83 9.37 33.03
C LYS A 125 7.68 8.11 32.86
N ASN A 126 7.03 6.98 32.61
CA ASN A 126 7.64 5.66 32.63
C ASN A 126 7.71 5.01 31.25
N PHE A 127 7.12 5.66 30.24
CA PHE A 127 7.13 5.21 28.85
C PHE A 127 7.64 6.32 27.95
N MET A 128 8.44 5.94 26.96
CA MET A 128 9.03 6.84 25.97
C MET A 128 8.98 6.10 24.64
N TYR A 129 8.45 6.76 23.62
CA TYR A 129 8.41 6.25 22.27
C TYR A 129 9.82 6.24 21.70
N SER A 130 10.25 5.07 21.23
CA SER A 130 11.58 4.89 20.62
C SER A 130 11.51 4.51 19.14
N GLY A 131 10.30 4.57 18.56
CA GLY A 131 10.07 4.26 17.16
C GLY A 131 10.60 5.33 16.21
N LEU A 132 10.33 5.11 14.92
CA LEU A 132 10.61 6.07 13.87
C LEU A 132 9.83 7.37 14.09
N ASP A 133 10.37 8.50 13.65
CA ASP A 133 9.60 9.74 13.59
C ASP A 133 8.35 9.55 12.71
N MET A 134 7.30 10.35 12.93
CA MET A 134 6.00 10.13 12.29
C MET A 134 6.05 10.20 10.76
N GLU A 135 7.00 10.95 10.18
CA GLU A 135 7.23 10.99 8.74
C GLU A 135 7.85 9.67 8.26
N ALA A 136 8.95 9.26 8.87
CA ALA A 136 9.65 8.02 8.57
C ALA A 136 8.80 6.77 8.76
N ALA A 137 7.98 6.77 9.81
CA ALA A 137 7.11 5.65 10.15
C ALA A 137 6.04 5.43 9.06
N HIS A 138 5.66 6.47 8.33
CA HIS A 138 4.59 6.43 7.31
C HIS A 138 5.10 6.61 5.87
N ASP A 139 6.42 6.71 5.68
CA ASP A 139 7.08 6.75 4.37
C ASP A 139 7.49 5.33 3.92
N PRO A 140 6.90 4.77 2.84
CA PRO A 140 7.23 3.44 2.33
C PRO A 140 8.70 3.24 1.96
N THR A 141 9.44 4.32 1.67
CA THR A 141 10.87 4.25 1.34
C THR A 141 11.76 4.11 2.58
N ARG A 142 11.25 4.47 3.77
CA ARG A 142 11.95 4.41 5.05
C ARG A 142 11.41 3.32 5.97
N ASN A 143 10.16 2.91 5.77
CA ASN A 143 9.50 1.83 6.48
C ASN A 143 8.85 0.86 5.48
N SER A 144 9.53 -0.26 5.22
CA SER A 144 9.05 -1.31 4.31
C SER A 144 7.78 -2.03 4.79
N ARG A 145 7.26 -1.72 5.97
CA ARG A 145 5.96 -2.24 6.44
C ARG A 145 4.79 -1.35 6.03
N MET A 146 5.07 -0.13 5.58
CA MET A 146 4.09 0.77 5.01
C MET A 146 3.99 0.53 3.52
N ASN A 147 2.77 0.24 3.08
CA ASN A 147 2.47 -0.07 1.70
C ASN A 147 1.67 1.10 1.10
N GLY A 148 2.40 2.11 0.64
CA GLY A 148 1.85 3.36 0.07
C GLY A 148 1.84 4.55 1.03
N ARG A 149 1.76 5.76 0.45
CA ARG A 149 1.66 7.03 1.19
C ARG A 149 0.20 7.37 1.51
N ILE A 150 -0.01 8.00 2.66
CA ILE A 150 -1.34 8.32 3.22
C ILE A 150 -1.80 9.71 2.76
N ASN A 151 -3.10 9.87 2.43
CA ASN A 151 -3.72 11.19 2.22
C ASN A 151 -4.65 11.60 3.39
N ASN A 152 -5.30 12.77 3.31
CA ASN A 152 -6.16 13.22 4.41
C ASN A 152 -7.38 12.31 4.64
N ALA A 153 -7.99 11.80 3.57
CA ALA A 153 -9.17 10.94 3.68
C ALA A 153 -8.84 9.62 4.39
N ASP A 154 -7.67 9.05 4.10
CA ASP A 154 -7.16 7.85 4.77
C ASP A 154 -6.91 8.14 6.26
N TYR A 155 -6.28 9.28 6.58
CA TYR A 155 -6.01 9.65 7.97
C TYR A 155 -7.30 9.94 8.78
N ASP A 156 -8.28 10.60 8.17
CA ASP A 156 -9.60 10.83 8.78
C ASP A 156 -10.31 9.51 9.10
N LEU A 157 -10.18 8.53 8.20
CA LEU A 157 -10.75 7.20 8.37
C LEU A 157 -10.02 6.43 9.48
N PHE A 158 -8.71 6.60 9.60
CA PHE A 158 -7.93 6.06 10.71
C PHE A 158 -8.35 6.66 12.07
N ILE A 159 -8.55 7.98 12.16
CA ILE A 159 -9.06 8.62 13.40
C ILE A 159 -10.42 8.04 13.79
N GLN A 160 -11.31 7.79 12.81
CA GLN A 160 -12.59 7.14 13.08
C GLN A 160 -12.42 5.73 13.67
N ALA A 161 -11.45 4.95 13.18
CA ALA A 161 -11.12 3.65 13.73
C ALA A 161 -10.62 3.75 15.18
N VAL A 162 -9.82 4.77 15.51
CA VAL A 162 -9.36 5.01 16.89
C VAL A 162 -10.53 5.29 17.82
N VAL A 163 -11.47 6.15 17.40
CA VAL A 163 -12.67 6.46 18.19
C VAL A 163 -13.52 5.21 18.43
N GLU A 164 -13.69 4.37 17.41
CA GLU A 164 -14.40 3.09 17.53
C GLU A 164 -13.68 2.11 18.46
N GLY A 165 -12.36 1.95 18.31
CA GLY A 165 -11.54 1.11 19.18
C GLY A 165 -11.61 1.54 20.65
N ALA A 166 -11.65 2.86 20.90
CA ALA A 166 -11.83 3.42 22.23
C ALA A 166 -13.23 3.15 22.79
N ALA A 167 -14.28 3.27 21.96
CA ALA A 167 -15.64 2.94 22.37
C ALA A 167 -15.79 1.46 22.76
N GLN A 168 -15.15 0.54 22.03
CA GLN A 168 -15.09 -0.88 22.39
C GLN A 168 -14.38 -1.14 23.73
N ALA A 169 -13.44 -0.27 24.11
CA ALA A 169 -12.80 -0.29 25.43
C ALA A 169 -13.65 0.38 26.54
N ASN A 170 -14.88 0.79 26.24
CA ASN A 170 -15.75 1.61 27.10
C ASN A 170 -15.18 3.00 27.44
N ILE A 171 -14.28 3.52 26.62
CA ILE A 171 -13.75 4.88 26.72
C ILE A 171 -14.53 5.76 25.75
N THR A 172 -15.62 6.35 26.23
CA THR A 172 -16.54 7.17 25.41
C THR A 172 -16.66 8.61 25.88
N SER A 173 -15.94 8.98 26.95
CA SER A 173 -15.95 10.35 27.48
C SER A 173 -15.33 11.33 26.47
N SER A 174 -16.03 12.43 26.19
CA SER A 174 -15.52 13.51 25.35
C SER A 174 -14.27 14.18 25.95
N GLU A 175 -14.10 14.10 27.28
CA GLU A 175 -12.92 14.60 27.98
C GLU A 175 -11.66 13.77 27.68
N VAL A 176 -11.81 12.55 27.14
CA VAL A 176 -10.70 11.69 26.71
C VAL A 176 -10.58 11.70 25.20
N ILE A 177 -11.68 11.43 24.48
CA ILE A 177 -11.68 11.30 23.02
C ILE A 177 -11.34 12.61 22.32
N GLY A 178 -11.82 13.76 22.83
CA GLY A 178 -11.52 15.08 22.25
C GLY A 178 -10.02 15.39 22.25
N PRO A 179 -9.34 15.34 23.41
CA PRO A 179 -7.90 15.53 23.47
C PRO A 179 -7.10 14.50 22.66
N VAL A 180 -7.48 13.22 22.68
CA VAL A 180 -6.80 12.19 21.86
C VAL A 180 -6.92 12.51 20.36
N GLY A 181 -8.09 12.98 19.91
CA GLY A 181 -8.27 13.47 18.55
C GLY A 181 -7.34 14.66 18.23
N GLN A 182 -7.21 15.63 19.13
CA GLN A 182 -6.29 16.77 18.96
C GLN A 182 -4.82 16.34 18.90
N LEU A 183 -4.43 15.34 19.69
CA LEU A 183 -3.10 14.74 19.63
C LEU A 183 -2.85 14.09 18.26
N LEU A 184 -3.79 13.30 17.75
CA LEU A 184 -3.67 12.71 16.42
C LEU A 184 -3.59 13.80 15.34
N GLU A 185 -4.46 14.81 15.39
CA GLU A 185 -4.39 15.94 14.47
C GLU A 185 -3.05 16.69 14.51
N SER A 186 -2.38 16.76 15.66
CA SER A 186 -1.07 17.42 15.78
C SER A 186 0.06 16.71 15.02
N VAL A 187 -0.11 15.42 14.68
CA VAL A 187 0.87 14.66 13.90
C VAL A 187 0.39 14.37 12.49
N ARG A 188 -0.70 15.01 12.03
CA ARG A 188 -1.24 14.80 10.68
C ARG A 188 -0.23 15.15 9.60
N GLU A 189 0.42 16.30 9.69
CA GLU A 189 1.31 16.81 8.64
C GLU A 189 2.44 15.82 8.29
N PRO A 190 3.25 15.31 9.24
CA PRO A 190 4.30 14.35 8.89
C PRO A 190 3.76 13.02 8.34
N ILE A 191 2.51 12.65 8.67
CA ILE A 191 1.89 11.38 8.25
C ILE A 191 1.27 11.48 6.85
N VAL A 192 0.64 12.60 6.52
CA VAL A 192 -0.07 12.81 5.25
C VAL A 192 0.93 13.21 4.17
N GLN A 193 1.35 12.22 3.38
CA GLN A 193 2.42 12.36 2.37
C GLN A 193 1.92 12.19 0.92
N ARG A 194 0.64 11.90 0.72
CA ARG A 194 -0.02 11.83 -0.59
C ARG A 194 -1.06 12.94 -0.73
N ALA A 195 -1.13 13.55 -1.91
CA ALA A 195 -2.14 14.56 -2.20
C ALA A 195 -3.57 13.97 -2.24
N ASP A 196 -4.58 14.78 -1.94
CA ASP A 196 -5.97 14.30 -1.86
C ASP A 196 -6.57 13.95 -3.24
N ASP A 197 -6.05 14.56 -4.30
CA ASP A 197 -6.42 14.27 -5.70
C ASP A 197 -5.59 13.14 -6.33
N GLU A 198 -4.60 12.63 -5.60
CA GLU A 198 -3.77 11.50 -6.00
C GLU A 198 -4.33 10.20 -5.41
N GLY A 199 -4.65 9.24 -6.29
CA GLY A 199 -5.04 7.89 -5.88
C GLY A 199 -3.83 7.07 -5.42
N LEU A 200 -4.09 5.97 -4.70
CA LEU A 200 -3.06 4.97 -4.44
C LEU A 200 -2.44 4.49 -5.76
N ASP A 201 -1.11 4.39 -5.78
CA ASP A 201 -0.41 3.83 -6.92
C ASP A 201 -0.87 2.38 -7.18
N LEU A 202 -0.71 1.93 -8.42
CA LEU A 202 -1.22 0.63 -8.82
C LEU A 202 -0.43 -0.50 -8.15
N TYR A 203 0.87 -0.32 -7.90
CA TYR A 203 1.69 -1.33 -7.23
C TYR A 203 1.14 -1.66 -5.83
N THR A 204 0.87 -0.62 -5.05
CA THR A 204 0.27 -0.70 -3.71
C THR A 204 -1.09 -1.39 -3.76
N ARG A 205 -1.95 -1.03 -4.74
CA ARG A 205 -3.27 -1.65 -4.93
C ARG A 205 -3.20 -3.13 -5.34
N LEU A 206 -2.10 -3.57 -5.96
CA LEU A 206 -1.83 -4.96 -6.27
C LEU A 206 -1.26 -5.75 -5.07
N GLY A 207 -1.20 -5.14 -3.89
CA GLY A 207 -0.67 -5.74 -2.65
C GLY A 207 0.74 -5.28 -2.30
N GLY A 208 1.38 -4.53 -3.18
CA GLY A 208 2.69 -3.91 -3.01
C GLY A 208 3.74 -4.83 -2.40
N ASN A 209 4.43 -4.37 -1.36
CA ASN A 209 5.64 -5.00 -0.84
C ASN A 209 5.42 -6.22 0.09
N VAL A 210 4.18 -6.70 0.26
CA VAL A 210 3.91 -7.92 1.02
C VAL A 210 4.57 -9.11 0.33
N LEU A 211 5.36 -9.90 1.07
CA LEU A 211 5.92 -11.12 0.51
C LEU A 211 4.89 -12.24 0.45
N VAL A 212 4.75 -12.85 -0.73
CA VAL A 212 3.91 -14.00 -1.00
C VAL A 212 4.73 -15.13 -1.63
N ASP A 213 4.47 -16.37 -1.22
CA ASP A 213 5.08 -17.53 -1.86
C ASP A 213 4.36 -17.83 -3.18
N VAL A 214 5.16 -17.83 -4.25
CA VAL A 214 4.73 -18.09 -5.64
C VAL A 214 5.36 -19.36 -6.18
N SER A 215 5.93 -20.20 -5.32
CA SER A 215 6.42 -21.53 -5.68
C SER A 215 5.27 -22.50 -5.93
N ALA A 216 5.50 -23.48 -6.82
CA ALA A 216 4.56 -24.58 -7.01
C ALA A 216 4.66 -25.57 -5.84
N GLU A 217 3.60 -26.35 -5.61
CA GLU A 217 3.59 -27.34 -4.53
C GLU A 217 4.76 -28.35 -4.69
N GLY A 218 5.65 -28.36 -3.70
CA GLY A 218 6.82 -29.24 -3.68
C GLY A 218 8.12 -28.61 -4.18
N ASP A 219 8.06 -27.39 -4.73
CA ASP A 219 9.25 -26.60 -5.06
C ASP A 219 9.78 -25.85 -3.82
N PRO A 220 11.06 -25.43 -3.83
CA PRO A 220 11.57 -24.52 -2.81
C PRO A 220 10.77 -23.22 -2.78
N GLU A 221 10.50 -22.73 -1.58
CA GLU A 221 9.80 -21.47 -1.35
C GLU A 221 10.44 -20.33 -2.16
N ARG A 222 9.59 -19.58 -2.87
CA ARG A 222 10.00 -18.40 -3.63
C ARG A 222 9.10 -17.25 -3.22
N LEU A 223 9.61 -16.41 -2.33
CA LEU A 223 8.92 -15.21 -1.89
C LEU A 223 9.15 -14.05 -2.86
N VAL A 224 8.08 -13.44 -3.31
CA VAL A 224 8.09 -12.19 -4.10
C VAL A 224 7.10 -11.19 -3.53
N GLU A 225 7.27 -9.92 -3.86
CA GLU A 225 6.29 -8.88 -3.53
C GLU A 225 4.93 -9.17 -4.20
N ALA A 226 3.84 -9.00 -3.46
CA ALA A 226 2.48 -9.28 -3.91
C ALA A 226 2.11 -8.40 -5.11
N GLY A 227 2.58 -7.16 -5.15
CA GLY A 227 2.44 -6.27 -6.29
C GLY A 227 3.21 -6.74 -7.54
N TYR A 228 4.30 -7.50 -7.36
CA TYR A 228 5.13 -8.03 -8.45
C TYR A 228 4.56 -9.33 -9.03
N ALA A 229 4.04 -10.22 -8.19
CA ALA A 229 3.52 -11.52 -8.61
C ALA A 229 2.56 -11.48 -9.83
N PRO A 230 1.52 -10.61 -9.87
CA PRO A 230 0.64 -10.54 -11.04
C PRO A 230 1.35 -10.00 -12.28
N LEU A 231 2.36 -9.12 -12.14
CA LEU A 231 3.15 -8.63 -13.28
C LEU A 231 3.93 -9.78 -13.92
N GLU A 232 4.64 -10.55 -13.10
CA GLU A 232 5.41 -11.72 -13.53
C GLU A 232 4.53 -12.74 -14.25
N ALA A 233 3.33 -13.00 -13.71
CA ALA A 233 2.37 -13.92 -14.30
C ALA A 233 1.84 -13.42 -15.66
N VAL A 234 1.45 -12.15 -15.77
CA VAL A 234 0.97 -11.56 -17.03
C VAL A 234 2.06 -11.53 -18.09
N VAL A 235 3.27 -11.12 -17.72
CA VAL A 235 4.42 -11.10 -18.63
C VAL A 235 4.74 -12.51 -19.13
N THR A 236 4.76 -13.50 -18.23
CA THR A 236 4.97 -14.91 -18.58
C THR A 236 3.91 -15.39 -19.58
N SER A 237 2.61 -15.18 -19.28
CA SER A 237 1.53 -15.54 -20.21
C SER A 237 1.64 -14.82 -21.54
N THR A 238 1.97 -13.54 -21.55
CA THR A 238 2.15 -12.74 -22.78
C THR A 238 3.20 -13.39 -23.70
N VAL A 239 4.36 -13.74 -23.15
CA VAL A 239 5.43 -14.37 -23.92
C VAL A 239 4.99 -15.76 -24.43
N LEU A 240 4.25 -16.54 -23.62
CA LEU A 240 3.74 -17.85 -24.02
C LEU A 240 2.65 -17.76 -25.10
N ILE A 241 1.74 -16.79 -25.03
CA ILE A 241 0.71 -16.52 -26.04
C ILE A 241 1.38 -16.21 -27.38
N ILE A 242 2.38 -15.32 -27.37
CA ILE A 242 3.15 -15.01 -28.57
C ILE A 242 3.89 -16.26 -29.05
N ALA A 243 4.58 -16.99 -28.17
CA ALA A 243 5.38 -18.15 -28.55
C ALA A 243 4.55 -19.30 -29.15
N THR A 244 3.38 -19.58 -28.57
CA THR A 244 2.47 -20.63 -29.07
C THR A 244 1.78 -20.20 -30.36
N ASN A 245 1.50 -18.91 -30.50
CA ASN A 245 0.92 -18.29 -31.69
C ASN A 245 -0.32 -19.05 -32.20
N GLU A 246 -1.23 -19.38 -31.27
CA GLU A 246 -2.41 -20.16 -31.61
C GLU A 246 -3.22 -19.47 -32.72
N GLY A 247 -3.51 -20.21 -33.80
CA GLY A 247 -4.26 -19.69 -34.94
C GLY A 247 -3.52 -18.66 -35.81
N GLY A 248 -2.23 -18.42 -35.59
CA GLY A 248 -1.42 -17.48 -36.39
C GLY A 248 -1.66 -15.99 -36.06
N LYS A 249 -2.37 -15.70 -34.97
CA LYS A 249 -2.73 -14.32 -34.56
C LYS A 249 -1.52 -13.41 -34.38
N TYR A 250 -0.40 -13.97 -33.95
CA TYR A 250 0.84 -13.27 -33.60
C TYR A 250 1.99 -13.59 -34.58
N ASP A 251 1.67 -13.99 -35.83
CA ASP A 251 2.65 -14.27 -36.88
C ASP A 251 3.64 -13.10 -37.10
N ALA A 252 3.14 -11.86 -37.01
CA ALA A 252 3.97 -10.66 -37.17
C ALA A 252 4.94 -10.43 -36.01
N LEU A 253 4.67 -10.98 -34.82
CA LEU A 253 5.55 -10.87 -33.65
C LEU A 253 6.63 -11.97 -33.63
N GLN A 254 6.38 -13.12 -34.25
CA GLN A 254 7.32 -14.27 -34.25
C GLN A 254 8.78 -13.91 -34.56
N PRO A 255 9.08 -13.07 -35.57
CA PRO A 255 10.46 -12.73 -35.91
C PRO A 255 11.23 -12.10 -34.74
N TYR A 256 10.58 -11.28 -33.91
CA TYR A 256 11.23 -10.60 -32.77
C TYR A 256 11.60 -11.58 -31.64
N PHE A 257 10.92 -12.72 -31.56
CA PHE A 257 11.14 -13.73 -30.51
C PHE A 257 11.99 -14.92 -31.00
N SER A 258 12.48 -14.93 -32.24
CA SER A 258 13.12 -16.13 -32.81
C SER A 258 14.36 -16.58 -32.03
N VAL A 259 15.14 -15.64 -31.49
CA VAL A 259 16.30 -15.96 -30.64
C VAL A 259 15.84 -16.65 -29.36
N LEU A 260 14.82 -16.08 -28.70
CA LEU A 260 14.26 -16.62 -27.48
C LEU A 260 13.67 -18.02 -27.70
N LEU A 261 12.88 -18.20 -28.76
CA LEU A 261 12.29 -19.49 -29.11
C LEU A 261 13.35 -20.56 -29.40
N ALA A 262 14.46 -20.18 -30.05
CA ALA A 262 15.58 -21.08 -30.31
C ALA A 262 16.29 -21.51 -29.01
N GLU A 263 16.48 -20.59 -28.06
CA GLU A 263 17.06 -20.90 -26.75
C GLU A 263 16.18 -21.87 -25.96
N VAL A 264 14.88 -21.57 -25.86
CA VAL A 264 13.90 -22.43 -25.17
C VAL A 264 13.83 -23.81 -25.84
N GLY A 265 13.81 -23.88 -27.17
CA GLY A 265 13.85 -25.13 -27.91
C GLY A 265 15.13 -25.96 -27.69
N ALA A 266 16.23 -25.30 -27.31
CA ALA A 266 17.47 -25.94 -26.89
C ALA A 266 17.52 -26.29 -25.39
N GLY A 267 16.43 -26.04 -24.64
CA GLY A 267 16.36 -26.24 -23.19
C GLY A 267 17.08 -25.16 -22.37
N ASN A 268 17.45 -24.03 -22.99
CA ASN A 268 18.06 -22.90 -22.30
C ASN A 268 17.00 -21.83 -22.02
N PHE A 269 16.63 -21.67 -20.74
CA PHE A 269 15.61 -20.70 -20.31
C PHE A 269 16.18 -19.35 -19.87
N SER A 270 17.50 -19.14 -19.91
CA SER A 270 18.13 -17.90 -19.40
C SER A 270 17.56 -16.64 -20.05
N GLY A 271 17.40 -16.63 -21.38
CA GLY A 271 16.80 -15.49 -22.07
C GLY A 271 15.33 -15.25 -21.75
N PHE A 272 14.58 -16.33 -21.48
CA PHE A 272 13.18 -16.24 -21.07
C PHE A 272 13.07 -15.64 -19.67
N THR A 273 13.86 -16.15 -18.74
CA THR A 273 13.95 -15.60 -17.38
C THR A 273 14.34 -14.12 -17.42
N THR A 274 15.38 -13.75 -18.17
CA THR A 274 15.76 -12.32 -18.29
C THR A 274 14.63 -11.46 -18.86
N LEU A 275 13.97 -11.89 -19.93
CA LEU A 275 12.86 -11.10 -20.50
C LEU A 275 11.71 -10.93 -19.50
N VAL A 276 11.32 -12.00 -18.81
CA VAL A 276 10.23 -11.96 -17.84
C VAL A 276 10.59 -11.05 -16.67
N THR A 277 11.80 -11.20 -16.11
CA THR A 277 12.30 -10.36 -15.03
C THR A 277 12.37 -8.89 -15.45
N ASP A 278 13.11 -8.57 -16.51
CA ASP A 278 13.31 -7.19 -16.97
C ASP A 278 11.99 -6.47 -17.24
N PHE A 279 11.05 -7.13 -17.92
CA PHE A 279 9.77 -6.49 -18.23
C PHE A 279 8.88 -6.35 -17.00
N SER A 280 8.89 -7.32 -16.08
CA SER A 280 8.12 -7.23 -14.84
C SER A 280 8.68 -6.17 -13.90
N GLU A 281 10.00 -6.04 -13.80
CA GLU A 281 10.68 -4.99 -13.01
C GLU A 281 10.41 -3.60 -13.60
N PHE A 282 10.48 -3.45 -14.93
CA PHE A 282 10.09 -2.21 -15.60
C PHE A 282 8.66 -1.79 -15.27
N LEU A 283 7.72 -2.74 -15.33
CA LEU A 283 6.33 -2.46 -14.98
C LEU A 283 6.22 -2.11 -13.50
N ALA A 284 6.84 -2.87 -12.60
CA ALA A 284 6.79 -2.66 -11.16
C ALA A 284 7.25 -1.26 -10.76
N GLU A 285 8.43 -0.84 -11.24
CA GLU A 285 8.95 0.50 -11.01
C GLU A 285 7.99 1.56 -11.57
N ALA A 286 7.54 1.39 -12.83
CA ALA A 286 6.68 2.35 -13.50
C ALA A 286 5.31 2.53 -12.84
N ILE A 287 4.83 1.53 -12.09
CA ILE A 287 3.53 1.58 -11.41
C ILE A 287 3.61 1.87 -9.90
N GLY A 288 4.80 2.16 -9.37
CA GLY A 288 4.97 2.69 -8.01
C GLY A 288 5.76 1.81 -7.03
N SER A 289 6.42 0.74 -7.47
CA SER A 289 7.31 0.00 -6.57
C SER A 289 8.46 0.89 -6.09
N VAL A 290 8.76 0.81 -4.79
CA VAL A 290 9.89 1.51 -4.15
C VAL A 290 11.08 0.58 -3.87
N ASN A 291 10.87 -0.72 -4.00
CA ASN A 291 11.88 -1.75 -3.72
C ASN A 291 12.44 -2.40 -4.99
N ILE A 292 11.74 -2.26 -6.12
CA ILE A 292 12.10 -2.84 -7.41
C ILE A 292 12.48 -1.71 -8.36
N GLU A 293 13.73 -1.75 -8.84
CA GLU A 293 14.28 -0.80 -9.81
C GLU A 293 14.65 -1.55 -11.09
N TYR A 294 14.21 -1.03 -12.23
CA TYR A 294 14.58 -1.56 -13.53
C TYR A 294 16.01 -1.17 -13.88
N SER A 295 16.88 -2.17 -13.93
CA SER A 295 18.31 -1.99 -14.23
C SER A 295 18.69 -2.37 -15.68
N GLY A 296 17.71 -2.70 -16.51
CA GLY A 296 17.91 -3.13 -17.89
C GLY A 296 18.25 -1.99 -18.86
N LEU A 297 18.28 -2.33 -20.15
CA LEU A 297 18.49 -1.32 -21.21
C LEU A 297 17.33 -0.33 -21.24
N ASN A 298 17.60 0.95 -21.50
CA ASN A 298 16.51 1.89 -21.79
C ASN A 298 15.68 1.37 -22.98
N MET A 299 14.41 1.79 -23.06
CA MET A 299 13.46 1.22 -24.02
C MET A 299 13.87 1.41 -25.49
N VAL A 300 14.69 2.42 -25.80
CA VAL A 300 15.25 2.61 -27.16
C VAL A 300 16.30 1.54 -27.45
N ASP A 301 17.28 1.38 -26.57
CA ASP A 301 18.38 0.42 -26.76
C ASP A 301 17.90 -1.03 -26.64
N ALA A 302 16.93 -1.29 -25.76
CA ALA A 302 16.29 -2.59 -25.60
C ALA A 302 15.64 -3.08 -26.89
N HIS A 303 15.09 -2.18 -27.71
CA HIS A 303 14.39 -2.49 -28.95
C HIS A 303 15.21 -2.21 -30.22
N ASN A 304 16.48 -1.80 -30.07
CA ASN A 304 17.39 -1.54 -31.17
C ASN A 304 18.26 -2.78 -31.49
N PRO A 305 18.09 -3.44 -32.64
CA PRO A 305 18.90 -4.61 -33.02
C PRO A 305 20.41 -4.38 -33.10
N ALA A 306 20.85 -3.11 -33.22
CA ALA A 306 22.27 -2.77 -33.23
C ALA A 306 22.89 -2.79 -31.82
N VAL A 307 22.07 -2.73 -30.76
CA VAL A 307 22.49 -2.70 -29.36
C VAL A 307 22.07 -3.99 -28.65
N ASN A 308 20.82 -4.40 -28.81
CA ASN A 308 20.29 -5.65 -28.26
C ASN A 308 20.27 -6.76 -29.31
N SER A 309 21.22 -7.69 -29.23
CA SER A 309 21.34 -8.81 -30.17
C SER A 309 20.18 -9.82 -30.11
N ARG A 310 19.30 -9.75 -29.10
CA ARG A 310 18.10 -10.58 -29.03
C ARG A 310 16.98 -10.05 -29.92
N MET A 311 17.02 -8.76 -30.27
CA MET A 311 16.10 -8.14 -31.21
C MET A 311 16.56 -8.36 -32.65
N THR A 312 15.66 -8.84 -33.49
CA THR A 312 15.97 -9.19 -34.90
C THR A 312 15.54 -8.13 -35.90
N GLY A 313 14.78 -7.12 -35.47
CA GLY A 313 14.25 -6.05 -36.31
C GLY A 313 13.77 -4.85 -35.51
N LEU A 314 13.58 -3.73 -36.21
CA LEU A 314 12.97 -2.52 -35.65
C LEU A 314 11.45 -2.72 -35.54
N VAL A 315 10.90 -2.33 -34.39
CA VAL A 315 9.47 -2.46 -34.09
C VAL A 315 8.67 -1.36 -34.80
N SER A 316 7.59 -1.74 -35.48
CA SER A 316 6.61 -0.80 -36.07
C SER A 316 5.46 -0.51 -35.11
N ALA A 317 4.70 0.55 -35.37
CA ALA A 317 3.53 0.89 -34.57
C ALA A 317 2.49 -0.24 -34.56
N GLU A 318 2.28 -0.90 -35.71
CA GLU A 318 1.34 -2.00 -35.84
C GLU A 318 1.78 -3.24 -35.05
N ASP A 319 3.08 -3.56 -35.07
CA ASP A 319 3.63 -4.66 -34.28
C ASP A 319 3.51 -4.37 -32.78
N TYR A 320 3.74 -3.12 -32.36
CA TYR A 320 3.58 -2.74 -30.95
C TYR A 320 2.13 -2.83 -30.47
N ASP A 321 1.18 -2.37 -31.28
CA ASP A 321 -0.25 -2.48 -30.96
C ASP A 321 -0.69 -3.96 -30.88
N LEU A 322 -0.12 -4.83 -31.74
CA LEU A 322 -0.35 -6.28 -31.68
C LEU A 322 0.25 -6.90 -30.40
N PHE A 323 1.43 -6.44 -29.96
CA PHE A 323 2.04 -6.85 -28.70
C PHE A 323 1.18 -6.45 -27.50
N ILE A 324 0.64 -5.23 -27.47
CA ILE A 324 -0.30 -4.80 -26.42
C ILE A 324 -1.52 -5.72 -26.40
N GLY A 325 -2.02 -6.16 -27.56
CA GLY A 325 -3.08 -7.15 -27.66
C GLY A 325 -2.75 -8.48 -26.96
N ALA A 326 -1.49 -8.94 -27.08
CA ALA A 326 -1.01 -10.13 -26.36
C ALA A 326 -0.92 -9.89 -24.84
N VAL A 327 -0.50 -8.70 -24.40
CA VAL A 327 -0.48 -8.34 -22.98
C VAL A 327 -1.88 -8.37 -22.37
N VAL A 328 -2.87 -7.82 -23.08
CA VAL A 328 -4.27 -7.86 -22.64
C VAL A 328 -4.78 -9.30 -22.54
N GLU A 329 -4.48 -10.16 -23.52
CA GLU A 329 -4.84 -11.57 -23.47
C GLU A 329 -4.18 -12.30 -22.29
N GLY A 330 -2.89 -12.06 -22.05
CA GLY A 330 -2.18 -12.60 -20.89
C GLY A 330 -2.75 -12.11 -19.56
N ALA A 331 -3.19 -10.85 -19.48
CA ALA A 331 -3.85 -10.31 -18.31
C ALA A 331 -5.21 -10.96 -18.05
N VAL A 332 -5.99 -11.22 -19.11
CA VAL A 332 -7.27 -11.92 -19.02
C VAL A 332 -7.07 -13.38 -18.57
N GLU A 333 -6.07 -14.09 -19.09
CA GLU A 333 -5.75 -15.46 -18.66
C GLU A 333 -5.40 -15.55 -17.16
N ASN A 334 -4.77 -14.52 -16.63
CA ASN A 334 -4.41 -14.41 -15.22
C ASN A 334 -5.52 -13.79 -14.35
N ASN A 335 -6.74 -13.63 -14.88
CA ASN A 335 -7.90 -13.07 -14.18
C ASN A 335 -7.65 -11.66 -13.60
N VAL A 336 -6.80 -10.86 -14.26
CA VAL A 336 -6.56 -9.48 -13.87
C VAL A 336 -7.84 -8.65 -14.12
N PRO A 337 -8.31 -7.83 -13.16
CA PRO A 337 -9.50 -7.01 -13.34
C PRO A 337 -9.39 -6.04 -14.52
N GLU A 338 -10.49 -5.83 -15.27
CA GLU A 338 -10.50 -4.93 -16.44
C GLU A 338 -10.04 -3.49 -16.10
N SER A 339 -10.35 -3.00 -14.90
CA SER A 339 -9.89 -1.68 -14.45
C SER A 339 -8.37 -1.61 -14.38
N VAL A 340 -7.72 -2.65 -13.88
CA VAL A 340 -6.26 -2.77 -13.79
C VAL A 340 -5.65 -2.92 -15.18
N ILE A 341 -6.27 -3.72 -16.05
CA ILE A 341 -5.84 -3.84 -17.46
C ILE A 341 -5.87 -2.48 -18.16
N GLY A 342 -6.91 -1.67 -17.91
CA GLY A 342 -7.04 -0.32 -18.47
C GLY A 342 -5.88 0.60 -18.06
N GLU A 343 -5.45 0.53 -16.80
CA GLU A 343 -4.33 1.32 -16.29
C GLU A 343 -2.98 0.87 -16.87
N PHE A 344 -2.73 -0.45 -16.97
CA PHE A 344 -1.56 -0.96 -17.70
C PHE A 344 -1.56 -0.54 -19.16
N GLY A 345 -2.72 -0.61 -19.82
CA GLY A 345 -2.88 -0.15 -21.19
C GLY A 345 -2.52 1.32 -21.36
N ALA A 346 -2.91 2.18 -20.42
CA ALA A 346 -2.54 3.60 -20.44
C ALA A 346 -1.02 3.82 -20.29
N LEU A 347 -0.34 3.04 -19.43
CA LEU A 347 1.12 3.08 -19.31
C LEU A 347 1.80 2.66 -20.62
N LEU A 348 1.41 1.50 -21.16
CA LEU A 348 1.98 0.93 -22.40
C LEU A 348 1.72 1.82 -23.62
N THR A 349 0.59 2.51 -23.66
CA THR A 349 0.27 3.43 -24.77
C THR A 349 0.73 4.87 -24.54
N SER A 350 1.44 5.14 -23.44
CA SER A 350 1.94 6.49 -23.16
C SER A 350 2.90 6.95 -24.27
N PRO A 351 2.82 8.21 -24.74
CA PRO A 351 3.63 8.68 -25.86
C PRO A 351 5.14 8.48 -25.64
N GLY A 352 5.64 8.76 -24.43
CA GLY A 352 7.07 8.61 -24.12
C GLY A 352 7.58 7.16 -24.24
N LEU A 353 6.78 6.18 -23.81
CA LEU A 353 7.14 4.77 -23.91
C LEU A 353 6.98 4.26 -25.35
N LYS A 354 5.84 4.55 -25.98
CA LYS A 354 5.57 4.12 -27.36
C LYS A 354 6.60 4.67 -28.34
N ASP A 355 6.96 5.96 -28.22
CA ASP A 355 7.96 6.59 -29.10
C ASP A 355 9.38 6.03 -28.88
N ALA A 356 9.69 5.50 -27.68
CA ALA A 356 10.97 4.86 -27.41
C ALA A 356 11.08 3.45 -28.05
N ILE A 357 9.96 2.72 -28.10
CA ILE A 357 9.89 1.35 -28.60
C ILE A 357 9.71 1.31 -30.12
N VAL A 358 8.84 2.16 -30.67
CA VAL A 358 8.52 2.20 -32.11
C VAL A 358 9.62 2.93 -32.85
N GLN A 359 10.37 2.20 -33.68
CA GLN A 359 11.58 2.70 -34.35
C GLN A 359 11.49 2.67 -35.88
N ARG A 360 10.34 2.28 -36.44
CA ARG A 360 10.12 2.17 -37.89
C ARG A 360 8.79 2.77 -38.33
#